data_AF-A0A438WIU7-F1
#
_entry.id   AF-A0A438WIU7-F1
#
_cell.length_a   1.000
_cell.length_b   1.000
_cell.length_c   1.000
_cell.angle_alpha   90.00
_cell.angle_beta   90.00
_cell.angle_gamma   90.00
#
_symmetry.space_group_name_H-M   'P 1'
#
loop_
_entity.id
_entity.type
_entity.pdbx_description
1 polymer ?
#
loop_
_entity_poly.entity_id
_entity_poly.type
_entity_poly.pdbx_seq_one_letter_code
_entity_poly.pdbx_strand_id
1 'polypeptide(L)'
;ALLLLIALIVALSLLLGHKKESQPASLQTNAATTNNETPNNTNNANNTEAEGQIENLDLPDLIGKDSLKRSDENQVDAMMKKASLLYEQGQKDEALHLFDKVASFSQGIASHNLGVIKFKEKDFNGALDLFDSSIASKENASVSAIDALVSAYHLQDADLYYHYLKIVRNTLYKDYKKSFY
;
A
#
# COMPACT_ATOMS: atom_id res chain seq x y z
N ALA A 1 4.43 35.45 36.62
CA ALA A 1 4.04 35.22 35.22
C ALA A 1 3.89 33.72 34.89
N LEU A 2 4.94 32.90 35.07
CA LEU A 2 4.92 31.47 34.72
C LEU A 2 3.88 30.63 35.49
N LEU A 3 3.69 30.90 36.78
CA LEU A 3 2.71 30.18 37.63
C LEU A 3 1.25 30.44 37.23
N LEU A 4 0.95 31.62 36.70
CA LEU A 4 -0.40 31.98 36.21
C LEU A 4 -0.73 31.26 34.89
N LEU A 5 0.29 31.01 34.05
CA LEU A 5 0.14 30.31 32.78
C LEU A 5 -0.19 28.81 32.98
N ILE A 6 0.49 28.17 33.94
CA ILE A 6 0.25 26.75 34.26
C ILE A 6 -1.16 26.56 34.85
N ALA A 7 -1.61 27.47 35.71
CA ALA A 7 -2.97 27.43 36.28
C ALA A 7 -4.06 27.57 35.19
N LEU A 8 -3.83 28.38 34.16
CA LEU A 8 -4.77 28.56 33.05
C LEU A 8 -4.91 27.28 32.20
N ILE A 9 -3.79 26.59 31.92
CA ILE A 9 -3.78 25.36 31.11
C ILE A 9 -4.55 24.24 31.83
N VAL A 10 -4.32 24.06 33.13
CA VAL A 10 -5.04 23.04 33.93
C VAL A 10 -6.53 23.33 34.00
N ALA A 11 -6.93 24.60 34.14
CA ALA A 11 -8.35 24.99 34.13
C ALA A 11 -9.02 24.73 32.76
N LEU A 12 -8.31 24.94 31.65
CA LEU A 12 -8.81 24.67 30.30
C LEU A 12 -9.00 23.17 30.05
N SER A 13 -8.07 22.34 30.55
CA SER A 13 -8.15 20.88 30.42
C SER A 13 -9.32 20.27 31.20
N LEU A 14 -9.75 20.90 32.30
CA LEU A 14 -10.92 20.47 33.08
C LEU A 14 -12.26 20.90 32.46
N LEU A 15 -12.28 21.97 31.67
CA LEU A 15 -13.48 22.47 30.99
C LEU A 15 -13.86 21.66 29.73
N LEU A 16 -12.91 20.95 29.11
CA LEU A 16 -13.15 20.21 27.85
C LEU A 16 -13.48 18.72 28.02
N GLY A 17 -13.67 18.24 29.25
CA GLY A 17 -14.00 16.84 29.52
C GLY A 17 -15.48 16.61 29.85
N HIS A 18 -16.29 16.20 28.86
CA HIS A 18 -17.30 15.10 28.89
C HIS A 18 -18.43 15.33 27.88
N LYS A 19 -18.55 14.45 26.87
CA LYS A 19 -19.79 13.70 26.57
C LYS A 19 -19.59 12.66 25.45
N LYS A 20 -19.85 11.40 25.78
CA LYS A 20 -20.26 10.33 24.85
C LYS A 20 -21.79 10.34 24.78
N GLU A 21 -22.38 10.22 23.59
CA GLU A 21 -23.41 9.22 23.20
C GLU A 21 -24.12 9.54 21.86
N SER A 22 -24.52 8.42 21.24
CA SER A 22 -25.29 8.06 20.03
C SER A 22 -26.55 8.86 19.61
N GLN A 23 -26.68 9.03 18.26
CA GLN A 23 -27.83 8.95 17.29
C GLN A 23 -29.30 9.28 17.71
N PRO A 24 -30.29 9.45 16.78
CA PRO A 24 -30.33 9.76 15.33
C PRO A 24 -31.34 10.90 14.96
N ALA A 25 -31.50 11.23 13.66
CA ALA A 25 -32.76 11.53 12.95
C ALA A 25 -32.71 12.67 11.90
N SER A 26 -33.45 12.39 10.83
CA SER A 26 -33.75 13.09 9.56
C SER A 26 -34.33 14.51 9.63
N LEU A 27 -34.12 15.30 8.55
CA LEU A 27 -35.17 15.77 7.62
C LEU A 27 -34.57 16.64 6.48
N GLN A 28 -35.14 16.48 5.27
CA GLN A 28 -34.82 17.15 4.02
C GLN A 28 -35.37 18.59 3.97
N THR A 29 -34.75 19.48 3.19
CA THR A 29 -35.45 20.37 2.22
C THR A 29 -34.44 20.98 1.21
N ASN A 30 -34.92 21.15 -0.02
CA ASN A 30 -34.18 21.46 -1.25
C ASN A 30 -33.98 22.97 -1.49
N ALA A 31 -32.88 23.35 -2.17
CA ALA A 31 -32.88 24.35 -3.26
C ALA A 31 -31.56 24.35 -4.08
N ALA A 32 -31.71 24.08 -5.39
CA ALA A 32 -30.84 24.33 -6.55
C ALA A 32 -30.20 25.75 -6.59
N THR A 33 -29.10 26.12 -7.26
CA THR A 33 -28.11 25.52 -8.18
C THR A 33 -27.04 26.62 -8.41
N THR A 34 -25.74 26.29 -8.49
CA THR A 34 -24.88 26.61 -9.66
C THR A 34 -23.46 26.07 -9.48
N ASN A 35 -23.06 25.34 -10.52
CA ASN A 35 -21.89 24.52 -10.67
C ASN A 35 -20.62 25.34 -10.91
N ASN A 36 -19.48 24.83 -10.45
CA ASN A 36 -18.19 24.84 -11.17
C ASN A 36 -17.24 23.85 -10.48
N GLU A 37 -17.39 22.56 -10.75
CA GLU A 37 -16.37 21.55 -10.48
C GLU A 37 -15.93 20.90 -11.79
N THR A 38 -14.62 20.93 -12.00
CA THR A 38 -13.90 20.31 -13.11
C THR A 38 -13.97 18.79 -12.96
N PRO A 39 -14.28 18.04 -14.04
CA PRO A 39 -14.47 16.59 -13.95
C PRO A 39 -13.12 15.88 -13.78
N ASN A 40 -12.88 15.28 -12.62
CA ASN A 40 -11.80 14.31 -12.46
C ASN A 40 -12.32 12.95 -12.94
N ASN A 41 -12.15 12.71 -14.24
CA ASN A 41 -12.40 11.44 -14.89
C ASN A 41 -11.29 10.45 -14.50
N THR A 42 -11.58 9.51 -13.61
CA THR A 42 -10.92 8.20 -13.63
C THR A 42 -11.99 7.17 -13.95
N ASN A 43 -12.04 6.78 -15.22
CA ASN A 43 -12.92 5.73 -15.75
C ASN A 43 -12.75 4.44 -14.93
N ASN A 44 -13.73 4.15 -14.08
CA ASN A 44 -14.01 2.81 -13.60
C ASN A 44 -14.85 2.11 -14.68
N ALA A 45 -14.19 1.44 -15.61
CA ALA A 45 -14.84 0.71 -16.70
C ALA A 45 -14.30 -0.71 -16.93
N ASN A 46 -13.56 -1.29 -15.97
CA ASN A 46 -12.90 -2.60 -16.17
C ASN A 46 -13.24 -3.63 -15.08
N ASN A 47 -14.38 -3.55 -14.39
CA ASN A 47 -14.71 -4.57 -13.37
C ASN A 47 -15.28 -5.87 -13.96
N THR A 48 -15.80 -5.87 -15.20
CA THR A 48 -16.50 -7.03 -15.77
C THR A 48 -15.56 -7.97 -16.56
N GLU A 49 -14.42 -7.47 -17.04
CA GLU A 49 -13.44 -8.29 -17.77
C GLU A 49 -12.48 -9.05 -16.84
N ALA A 50 -12.38 -8.63 -15.58
CA ALA A 50 -11.53 -9.29 -14.59
C ALA A 50 -12.12 -10.64 -14.14
N GLU A 51 -13.45 -10.73 -13.99
CA GLU A 51 -14.14 -11.93 -13.47
C GLU A 51 -14.03 -13.15 -14.40
N GLY A 52 -14.03 -12.96 -15.73
CA GLY A 52 -13.92 -14.05 -16.70
C GLY A 52 -12.50 -14.60 -16.92
N GLN A 53 -11.46 -13.89 -16.47
CA GLN A 53 -10.06 -14.30 -16.61
C GLN A 53 -9.59 -15.19 -15.46
N ILE A 54 -10.27 -15.15 -14.32
CA ILE A 54 -9.86 -15.82 -13.07
C ILE A 54 -10.09 -17.34 -13.14
N GLU A 55 -11.17 -17.77 -13.79
CA GLU A 55 -11.54 -19.19 -13.95
C GLU A 55 -10.62 -19.93 -14.93
N ASN A 56 -9.93 -19.21 -15.82
CA ASN A 56 -9.10 -19.79 -16.88
C ASN A 56 -7.58 -19.75 -16.59
N LEU A 57 -7.16 -19.25 -15.43
CA LEU A 57 -5.74 -19.21 -15.07
C LEU A 57 -5.33 -20.52 -14.37
N ASP A 58 -5.22 -21.58 -15.17
CA ASP A 58 -4.74 -22.89 -14.74
C ASP A 58 -3.24 -22.80 -14.43
N LEU A 59 -2.90 -22.72 -13.14
CA LEU A 59 -1.53 -22.61 -12.67
C LEU A 59 -1.03 -23.99 -12.23
N PRO A 60 0.07 -24.50 -12.82
CA PRO A 60 0.60 -25.81 -12.42
C PRO A 60 1.06 -25.79 -10.96
N ASP A 61 0.67 -26.82 -10.21
CA ASP A 61 1.06 -27.01 -8.81
C ASP A 61 2.53 -27.45 -8.75
N LEU A 62 3.42 -26.51 -8.44
CA LEU A 62 4.86 -26.74 -8.39
C LEU A 62 5.33 -26.90 -6.95
N ILE A 63 4.96 -28.01 -6.31
CA ILE A 63 5.66 -28.51 -5.13
C ILE A 63 6.90 -29.28 -5.62
N GLY A 64 7.89 -28.53 -6.12
CA GLY A 64 9.09 -29.09 -6.72
C GLY A 64 10.28 -28.19 -6.46
N LYS A 65 10.86 -28.32 -5.27
CA LYS A 65 12.08 -27.62 -4.84
C LYS A 65 13.28 -28.23 -5.55
N ASP A 66 13.45 -27.94 -6.82
CA ASP A 66 14.75 -27.86 -7.50
C ASP A 66 14.57 -27.56 -8.99
N SER A 67 15.35 -26.60 -9.46
CA SER A 67 15.59 -26.20 -10.86
C SER A 67 14.46 -25.51 -11.61
N LEU A 68 14.51 -24.19 -11.71
CA LEU A 68 13.58 -23.43 -12.54
C LEU A 68 14.30 -22.29 -13.30
N LYS A 69 13.91 -22.13 -14.57
CA LYS A 69 14.72 -21.59 -15.69
C LYS A 69 13.80 -20.76 -16.58
N ARG A 70 13.82 -19.42 -16.48
CA ARG A 70 13.20 -18.38 -17.36
C ARG A 70 11.71 -18.52 -17.75
N SER A 71 11.13 -19.71 -17.96
CA SER A 71 9.68 -19.89 -18.18
C SER A 71 8.84 -19.52 -16.95
N ASP A 72 9.48 -19.41 -15.80
CA ASP A 72 8.80 -19.27 -14.49
C ASP A 72 8.58 -17.81 -14.10
N GLU A 73 9.27 -16.84 -14.72
CA GLU A 73 9.02 -15.40 -14.51
C GLU A 73 7.58 -15.04 -14.89
N ASN A 74 7.08 -15.57 -16.02
CA ASN A 74 5.70 -15.38 -16.46
C ASN A 74 4.68 -16.00 -15.49
N GLN A 75 5.05 -17.11 -14.83
CA GLN A 75 4.19 -17.78 -13.86
C GLN A 75 4.15 -17.01 -12.53
N VAL A 76 5.30 -16.51 -12.08
CA VAL A 76 5.39 -15.62 -10.91
C VAL A 76 4.54 -14.37 -11.13
N ASP A 77 4.64 -13.72 -12.30
CA ASP A 77 3.83 -12.56 -12.63
C ASP A 77 2.33 -12.88 -12.65
N ALA A 78 1.94 -14.05 -13.18
CA ALA A 78 0.55 -14.51 -13.18
C ALA A 78 0.03 -14.76 -11.76
N MET A 79 0.83 -15.40 -10.90
CA MET A 79 0.53 -15.58 -9.47
C MET A 79 0.34 -14.23 -8.77
N MET A 80 1.23 -13.27 -9.04
CA MET A 80 1.16 -11.93 -8.44
C MET A 80 -0.08 -11.16 -8.86
N LYS A 81 -0.45 -11.24 -10.14
CA LYS A 81 -1.69 -10.62 -10.65
C LYS A 81 -2.92 -11.24 -9.98
N LYS A 82 -2.98 -12.58 -9.91
CA LYS A 82 -4.08 -13.29 -9.25
C LYS A 82 -4.18 -12.93 -7.76
N ALA A 83 -3.05 -12.92 -7.05
CA ALA A 83 -3.01 -12.57 -5.63
C ALA A 83 -3.52 -11.15 -5.38
N SER A 84 -3.12 -10.20 -6.22
CA SER A 84 -3.58 -8.81 -6.15
C SER A 84 -5.09 -8.71 -6.41
N LEU A 85 -5.62 -9.41 -7.42
CA LEU A 85 -7.06 -9.43 -7.71
C LEU A 85 -7.88 -10.03 -6.55
N LEU A 86 -7.45 -11.17 -6.02
CA LEU A 86 -8.07 -11.81 -4.85
C LEU A 86 -8.11 -10.86 -3.65
N TYR A 87 -7.03 -10.10 -3.44
CA TYR A 87 -6.97 -9.10 -2.38
C TYR A 87 -8.00 -7.98 -2.59
N GLU A 88 -8.08 -7.40 -3.79
CA GLU A 88 -9.07 -6.35 -4.12
C GLU A 88 -10.52 -6.85 -4.01
N GLN A 89 -10.76 -8.14 -4.23
CA GLN A 89 -12.06 -8.80 -4.07
C GLN A 89 -12.39 -9.16 -2.62
N GLY A 90 -11.47 -8.94 -1.68
CA GLY A 90 -11.64 -9.27 -0.27
C GLY A 90 -11.31 -10.72 0.10
N GLN A 91 -10.87 -11.56 -0.84
CA GLN A 91 -10.37 -12.92 -0.61
C GLN A 91 -8.93 -12.88 -0.06
N LYS A 92 -8.76 -12.26 1.11
CA LYS A 92 -7.44 -11.94 1.67
C LYS A 92 -6.59 -13.16 1.99
N ASP A 93 -7.19 -14.24 2.52
CA ASP A 93 -6.43 -15.43 2.91
C ASP A 93 -5.82 -16.15 1.69
N GLU A 94 -6.58 -16.27 0.60
CA GLU A 94 -6.10 -16.84 -0.66
C GLU A 94 -5.03 -15.97 -1.32
N ALA A 95 -5.21 -14.65 -1.26
CA ALA A 95 -4.21 -13.70 -1.74
C ALA A 95 -2.89 -13.85 -0.99
N LEU A 96 -2.93 -13.86 0.34
CA LEU A 96 -1.74 -14.01 1.19
C LEU A 96 -1.02 -15.33 0.94
N HIS A 97 -1.75 -16.44 0.86
CA HIS A 97 -1.17 -17.75 0.54
C HIS A 97 -0.46 -17.76 -0.82
N LEU A 98 -0.98 -17.02 -1.82
CA LEU A 98 -0.35 -16.93 -3.13
C LEU A 98 0.89 -16.02 -3.10
N PHE A 99 0.88 -14.93 -2.33
CA PHE A 99 2.08 -14.11 -2.09
C PHE A 99 3.19 -14.90 -1.38
N ASP A 100 2.85 -15.74 -0.41
CA ASP A 100 3.81 -16.64 0.26
C ASP A 100 4.44 -17.63 -0.71
N LYS A 101 3.66 -18.19 -1.63
CA LYS A 101 4.19 -19.03 -2.72
C LYS A 101 5.16 -18.24 -3.60
N VAL A 102 4.81 -17.01 -3.98
CA VAL A 102 5.71 -16.16 -4.81
C VAL A 102 6.99 -15.78 -4.08
N ALA A 103 6.95 -15.58 -2.76
CA ALA A 103 8.13 -15.25 -1.96
C ALA A 103 9.24 -16.32 -2.05
N SER A 104 8.90 -17.57 -2.40
CA SER A 104 9.89 -18.62 -2.66
C SER A 104 10.70 -18.45 -3.95
N PHE A 105 10.22 -17.61 -4.88
CA PHE A 105 10.85 -17.31 -6.17
C PHE A 105 11.49 -15.92 -6.19
N SER A 106 10.77 -14.91 -5.71
CA SER A 106 11.25 -13.52 -5.61
C SER A 106 10.73 -12.91 -4.32
N GLN A 107 11.56 -12.99 -3.29
CA GLN A 107 11.25 -12.44 -1.98
C GLN A 107 11.04 -10.91 -2.06
N GLY A 108 11.77 -10.21 -2.92
CA GLY A 108 11.67 -8.76 -3.05
C GLY A 108 10.35 -8.30 -3.65
N ILE A 109 9.97 -8.90 -4.79
CA ILE A 109 8.71 -8.57 -5.47
C ILE A 109 7.51 -8.92 -4.57
N ALA A 110 7.54 -10.07 -3.89
CA ALA A 110 6.50 -10.44 -2.92
C ALA A 110 6.43 -9.45 -1.74
N SER A 111 7.58 -9.08 -1.17
CA SER A 111 7.64 -8.12 -0.07
C SER A 111 7.05 -6.76 -0.47
N HIS A 112 7.37 -6.26 -1.67
CA HIS A 112 6.80 -5.01 -2.17
C HIS A 112 5.27 -5.04 -2.21
N ASN A 113 4.69 -6.08 -2.82
CA ASN A 113 3.23 -6.16 -2.96
C ASN A 113 2.52 -6.33 -1.62
N LEU A 114 3.08 -7.13 -0.71
CA LEU A 114 2.58 -7.21 0.67
C LEU A 114 2.67 -5.84 1.37
N GLY A 115 3.74 -5.07 1.11
CA GLY A 115 3.89 -3.71 1.60
C GLY A 115 2.78 -2.78 1.09
N VAL A 116 2.42 -2.86 -0.19
CA VAL A 116 1.28 -2.11 -0.77
C VAL A 116 -0.04 -2.49 -0.10
N ILE A 117 -0.23 -3.77 0.22
CA ILE A 117 -1.40 -4.25 0.95
C ILE A 117 -1.46 -3.61 2.34
N LYS A 118 -0.38 -3.65 3.12
CA LYS A 118 -0.31 -3.03 4.45
C LYS A 118 -0.52 -1.52 4.38
N PHE A 119 0.03 -0.87 3.37
CA PHE A 119 -0.19 0.55 3.12
C PHE A 119 -1.67 0.87 2.90
N LYS A 120 -2.37 0.07 2.08
CA LYS A 120 -3.83 0.21 1.86
C LYS A 120 -4.64 -0.04 3.13
N GLU A 121 -4.18 -0.92 4.00
CA GLU A 121 -4.76 -1.14 5.34
C GLU A 121 -4.43 -0.03 6.35
N LYS A 122 -3.65 0.98 5.94
CA LYS A 122 -3.11 2.07 6.77
C LYS A 122 -2.17 1.59 7.88
N ASP A 123 -1.68 0.35 7.78
CA ASP A 123 -0.59 -0.18 8.60
C ASP A 123 0.75 0.27 8.00
N PHE A 124 1.06 1.56 8.17
CA PHE A 124 2.25 2.16 7.56
C PHE A 124 3.55 1.59 8.15
N ASN A 125 3.57 1.20 9.42
CA ASN A 125 4.76 0.57 10.00
C ASN A 125 4.99 -0.83 9.42
N GLY A 126 3.95 -1.66 9.33
CA GLY A 126 4.06 -2.96 8.66
C GLY A 126 4.40 -2.84 7.17
N ALA A 127 3.92 -1.78 6.50
CA ALA A 127 4.30 -1.48 5.13
C ALA A 127 5.79 -1.14 5.00
N LEU A 128 6.35 -0.33 5.92
CA LEU A 128 7.78 0.00 5.94
C LEU A 128 8.66 -1.24 6.08
N ASP A 129 8.35 -2.15 7.00
CA ASP A 129 9.12 -3.40 7.19
C ASP A 129 9.21 -4.21 5.89
N LEU A 130 8.10 -4.29 5.16
CA LEU A 130 8.00 -5.02 3.90
C LEU A 130 8.69 -4.28 2.74
N PHE A 131 8.57 -2.96 2.67
CA PHE A 131 9.30 -2.18 1.69
C PHE A 131 10.81 -2.22 1.92
N ASP A 132 11.28 -2.23 3.17
CA ASP A 132 12.69 -2.40 3.51
C ASP A 132 13.23 -3.76 3.08
N SER A 133 12.46 -4.83 3.30
CA SER A 133 12.77 -6.18 2.78
C SER A 133 12.94 -6.17 1.25
N SER A 134 12.02 -5.51 0.54
CA SER A 134 12.09 -5.35 -0.91
C SER A 134 13.32 -4.54 -1.36
N ILE A 135 13.57 -3.39 -0.74
CA ILE A 135 14.75 -2.54 -1.03
C ILE A 135 16.05 -3.33 -0.81
N ALA A 136 16.14 -4.11 0.27
CA ALA A 136 17.30 -4.92 0.59
C ALA A 136 17.58 -6.03 -0.44
N SER A 137 16.52 -6.63 -1.01
CA SER A 137 16.61 -7.63 -2.07
C SER A 137 17.16 -7.07 -3.39
N LYS A 138 17.06 -5.75 -3.59
CA LYS A 138 17.35 -5.00 -4.82
C LYS A 138 16.36 -5.25 -5.98
N GLU A 139 15.36 -6.10 -5.78
CA GLU A 139 14.23 -6.28 -6.70
C GLU A 139 13.18 -5.21 -6.36
N ASN A 140 12.62 -4.53 -7.36
CA ASN A 140 11.69 -3.40 -7.15
C ASN A 140 12.18 -2.31 -6.18
N ALA A 141 13.50 -2.16 -6.00
CA ALA A 141 14.05 -1.29 -4.96
C ALA A 141 13.68 0.18 -5.14
N SER A 142 13.65 0.70 -6.36
CA SER A 142 13.24 2.10 -6.59
C SER A 142 11.78 2.34 -6.28
N VAL A 143 10.88 1.45 -6.72
CA VAL A 143 9.44 1.59 -6.46
C VAL A 143 9.15 1.44 -4.96
N SER A 144 9.77 0.44 -4.32
CA SER A 144 9.61 0.20 -2.88
C SER A 144 10.16 1.34 -2.03
N ALA A 145 11.27 1.97 -2.44
CA ALA A 145 11.80 3.15 -1.76
C ALA A 145 10.86 4.36 -1.86
N ILE A 146 10.16 4.52 -2.99
CA ILE A 146 9.16 5.57 -3.17
C ILE A 146 7.96 5.30 -2.27
N ASP A 147 7.46 4.06 -2.20
CA ASP A 147 6.32 3.73 -1.34
C ASP A 147 6.68 3.81 0.15
N ALA A 148 7.92 3.48 0.52
CA ALA A 148 8.42 3.71 1.88
C ALA A 148 8.49 5.21 2.22
N LEU A 149 8.93 6.05 1.29
CA LEU A 149 8.92 7.51 1.45
C LEU A 149 7.50 8.05 1.67
N VAL A 150 6.52 7.55 0.90
CA VAL A 150 5.11 7.92 1.05
C VAL A 150 4.55 7.41 2.38
N SER A 151 4.92 6.21 2.81
CA SER A 151 4.53 5.66 4.13
C SER A 151 5.06 6.52 5.27
N ALA A 152 6.32 6.94 5.21
CA ALA A 152 6.91 7.86 6.18
C ALA A 152 6.21 9.22 6.22
N TYR A 153 5.79 9.73 5.05
CA TYR A 153 4.95 10.94 4.98
C TYR A 153 3.61 10.76 5.72
N HIS A 154 2.94 9.63 5.54
CA HIS A 154 1.68 9.34 6.25
C HIS A 154 1.87 9.17 7.76
N LEU A 155 3.03 8.67 8.20
CA LEU A 155 3.42 8.62 9.62
C LEU A 155 3.77 10.00 10.20
N GLN A 156 3.91 11.03 9.35
CA GLN A 156 4.40 12.36 9.73
C GLN A 156 5.79 12.32 10.39
N ASP A 157 6.60 11.33 10.02
CA ASP A 157 7.97 11.16 10.52
C ASP A 157 8.95 11.76 9.51
N ALA A 158 9.44 12.97 9.84
CA ALA A 158 10.35 13.71 8.98
C ALA A 158 11.71 13.00 8.83
N ASP A 159 12.18 12.32 9.87
CA ASP A 159 13.48 11.64 9.86
C ASP A 159 13.41 10.42 8.92
N LEU A 160 12.35 9.61 9.03
CA LEU A 160 12.07 8.52 8.09
C LEU A 160 11.87 9.04 6.66
N TYR A 161 11.14 10.16 6.50
CA TYR A 161 10.95 10.75 5.18
C TYR A 161 12.29 11.12 4.52
N TYR A 162 13.17 11.83 5.23
CA TYR A 162 14.48 12.18 4.67
C TYR A 162 15.39 10.97 4.48
N HIS A 163 15.28 9.96 5.34
CA HIS A 163 15.95 8.68 5.17
C HIS A 163 15.57 8.01 3.83
N TYR A 164 14.28 7.81 3.58
CA TYR A 164 13.81 7.18 2.35
C TYR A 164 14.02 8.05 1.12
N LEU A 165 13.98 9.38 1.23
CA LEU A 165 14.31 10.28 0.12
C LEU A 165 15.75 10.09 -0.35
N LYS A 166 16.69 9.88 0.59
CA LYS A 166 18.08 9.55 0.27
C LYS A 166 18.18 8.19 -0.44
N ILE A 167 17.42 7.20 0.00
CA ILE A 167 17.38 5.88 -0.64
C ILE A 167 16.83 5.98 -2.07
N VAL A 168 15.69 6.66 -2.27
CA VAL A 168 15.08 6.89 -3.60
C VAL A 168 16.09 7.49 -4.58
N ARG A 169 16.84 8.52 -4.17
CA ARG A 169 17.87 9.14 -5.03
C ARG A 169 18.96 8.15 -5.43
N ASN A 170 19.35 7.25 -4.54
CA ASN A 170 20.38 6.25 -4.79
C ASN A 170 19.88 5.10 -5.67
N THR A 171 18.66 4.61 -5.43
CA THR A 171 18.06 3.50 -6.19
C THR A 171 17.71 3.93 -7.61
N LEU A 172 17.07 5.09 -7.79
CA LEU A 172 16.73 5.62 -9.13
C LEU A 172 17.97 5.84 -9.99
N TYR A 173 19.06 6.36 -9.40
CA TYR A 173 20.33 6.53 -10.11
C TYR A 173 20.90 5.19 -10.62
N LYS A 174 20.82 4.14 -9.79
CA LYS A 174 21.32 2.80 -10.16
C LYS A 174 20.47 2.15 -11.24
N ASP A 175 19.15 2.21 -11.12
CA ASP A 175 18.22 1.61 -12.09
C ASP A 175 18.30 2.32 -13.44
N TYR A 176 18.38 3.65 -13.43
CA TYR A 176 18.65 4.44 -14.63
C TYR A 176 19.92 3.97 -15.33
N LYS A 177 21.04 3.83 -14.61
CA LYS A 177 22.31 3.39 -15.19
C LYS A 177 22.26 1.96 -15.72
N LYS A 178 21.58 1.04 -15.04
CA LYS A 178 21.43 -0.36 -15.47
C LYS A 178 20.74 -0.48 -16.83
N SER A 179 19.85 0.44 -17.18
CA SER A 179 19.11 0.40 -18.45
C SER A 179 19.95 0.78 -19.68
N PHE A 180 21.18 1.25 -19.52
CA PHE A 180 22.07 1.70 -20.62
C PHE A 180 23.31 0.81 -20.84
N TYR A 181 23.43 -0.31 -20.15
CA TYR A 181 24.51 -1.30 -20.31
C TYR A 181 23.94 -2.71 -20.40
#